data_AF-A0A060Z540-F1
#
_entry.id   AF-A0A060Z540-F1
#
_cell.length_a   1.000
_cell.length_b   1.000
_cell.length_c   1.000
_cell.angle_alpha   90.00
_cell.angle_beta   90.00
_cell.angle_gamma   90.00
#
_symmetry.space_group_name_H-M   'P 1'
#
loop_
_entity.id
_entity.type
_entity.pdbx_description
1 polymer ?
#
loop_
_entity_poly.entity_id
_entity_poly.type
_entity_poly.pdbx_seq_one_letter_code
_entity_poly.pdbx_strand_id
1 'polypeptide(L)'
;MYLNEGTLLNNVRVRYSKDKIYTYVANILIAVNPYYDIPKLYAPETIKSYQGRSLGTLPPHVYAIADKAYRDMRVLKMSQSIIVSGESGAGKTENTKFVLRSGLKYY
;
A
#
# COMPACT_ATOMS: atom_id res chain seq x y z
N MET A 1 5.69 17.58 17.07
CA MET A 1 5.37 17.04 15.73
C MET A 1 4.01 17.60 15.36
N TYR A 2 3.92 18.53 14.41
CA TYR A 2 2.64 19.10 14.00
C TYR A 2 2.03 18.16 12.95
N LEU A 3 0.84 17.63 13.21
CA LEU A 3 0.09 16.85 12.24
C LEU A 3 -0.99 17.77 11.64
N ASN A 4 -0.74 18.23 10.43
CA ASN A 4 -1.70 19.00 9.63
C ASN A 4 -1.51 18.71 8.14
N GLU A 5 -2.46 19.16 7.32
CA GLU A 5 -2.46 18.91 5.88
C GLU A 5 -1.18 19.40 5.19
N GLY A 6 -0.66 20.57 5.57
CA GLY A 6 0.58 21.12 5.01
C GLY A 6 1.82 20.26 5.31
N THR A 7 1.93 19.74 6.54
CA THR A 7 3.03 18.83 6.90
C THR A 7 2.91 17.46 6.21
N LEU A 8 1.69 16.96 6.03
CA LEU A 8 1.44 15.73 5.29
C LEU A 8 1.82 15.89 3.82
N LEU A 9 1.40 16.98 3.18
CA LEU A 9 1.74 17.31 1.80
C LEU A 9 3.25 17.40 1.62
N ASN A 10 3.96 18.10 2.51
CA ASN A 10 5.41 18.20 2.45
C ASN A 10 6.09 16.82 2.61
N ASN A 11 5.60 15.98 3.51
CA ASN A 11 6.13 14.62 3.68
C ASN A 11 5.96 13.77 2.41
N VAL A 12 4.75 13.77 1.84
CA VAL A 12 4.47 13.07 0.58
C VAL A 12 5.38 13.58 -0.54
N ARG A 13 5.57 14.90 -0.67
CA ARG A 13 6.48 15.51 -1.66
C ARG A 13 7.93 15.04 -1.49
N VAL A 14 8.47 15.09 -0.27
CA VAL A 14 9.85 14.67 0.04
C VAL A 14 10.06 13.16 -0.15
N ARG A 15 9.03 12.36 0.10
CA ARG A 15 9.07 10.91 -0.16
C ARG A 15 9.04 10.60 -1.65
N TYR A 16 8.19 11.30 -2.40
CA TYR A 16 8.09 11.16 -3.85
C TYR A 16 9.42 11.46 -4.55
N SER A 17 10.17 12.49 -4.12
CA SER A 17 11.50 12.79 -4.66
C SER A 17 12.58 11.76 -4.35
N LYS A 18 12.23 10.68 -3.64
CA LYS A 18 13.10 9.54 -3.27
C LYS A 18 12.49 8.22 -3.74
N ASP A 19 11.59 8.25 -4.72
CA ASP A 19 10.86 7.10 -5.27
C ASP A 19 10.05 6.32 -4.21
N LYS A 20 9.64 6.98 -3.12
CA LYS A 20 8.83 6.37 -2.06
C LYS A 20 7.37 6.80 -2.21
N ILE A 21 6.64 6.09 -3.07
CA ILE A 21 5.28 6.47 -3.49
C ILE A 21 4.17 6.14 -2.48
N TYR A 22 4.46 5.28 -1.50
CA TYR A 22 3.50 4.84 -0.49
C TYR A 22 3.77 5.52 0.85
N THR A 23 2.74 5.97 1.55
CA THR A 23 2.84 6.61 2.87
C THR A 23 1.72 6.15 3.78
N TYR A 24 2.02 5.71 5.00
CA TYR A 24 1.00 5.40 6.00
C TYR A 24 0.49 6.66 6.67
N VAL A 25 -0.83 6.72 6.85
CA VAL A 25 -1.52 7.68 7.71
C VAL A 25 -2.52 6.88 8.55
N ALA A 26 -2.12 6.55 9.78
CA ALA A 26 -2.84 5.62 10.63
C ALA A 26 -3.15 4.29 9.90
N ASN A 27 -4.43 3.99 9.66
CA ASN A 27 -4.92 2.81 8.95
C ASN A 27 -5.11 3.03 7.43
N ILE A 28 -4.79 4.21 6.91
CA ILE A 28 -4.91 4.57 5.50
C ILE A 28 -3.53 4.49 4.83
N LEU A 29 -3.50 4.00 3.59
CA LEU A 29 -2.34 4.04 2.71
C LEU A 29 -2.54 5.10 1.64
N ILE A 30 -1.70 6.14 1.65
CA ILE A 30 -1.62 7.11 0.56
C ILE A 30 -0.67 6.56 -0.49
N ALA A 31 -1.14 6.47 -1.74
CA ALA A 31 -0.34 6.09 -2.89
C ALA A 31 -0.30 7.24 -3.89
N VAL A 32 0.90 7.61 -4.33
CA VAL A 32 1.10 8.63 -5.37
C VAL A 32 1.54 7.92 -6.65
N ASN A 33 0.83 8.12 -7.76
CA ASN A 33 1.22 7.51 -9.03
C ASN A 33 2.53 8.14 -9.55
N PRO A 34 3.63 7.38 -9.71
CA PRO A 34 4.88 7.90 -10.27
C PRO A 34 4.82 8.15 -11.79
N TYR A 35 3.88 7.51 -12.52
CA TYR A 35 3.86 7.47 -13.99
C TYR A 35 5.08 6.80 -14.64
N TYR A 36 5.92 6.12 -13.87
CA TYR A 36 7.04 5.30 -14.33
C TYR A 36 7.21 4.08 -13.41
N ASP A 37 7.90 3.06 -13.90
CA ASP A 37 8.19 1.87 -13.12
C ASP A 37 9.33 2.12 -12.12
N ILE A 38 9.07 1.82 -10.85
CA ILE A 38 10.11 1.85 -9.79
C ILE A 38 10.74 0.46 -9.69
N PRO A 39 12.06 0.31 -9.91
CA PRO A 39 12.72 -0.99 -9.90
C PRO A 39 12.45 -1.78 -8.62
N LYS A 40 12.14 -3.07 -8.78
CA LYS A 40 11.90 -4.03 -7.69
C LYS A 40 10.68 -3.76 -6.80
N LEU A 41 9.93 -2.67 -7.00
CA LEU A 41 8.78 -2.33 -6.14
C LEU A 41 7.70 -3.43 -6.15
N TYR A 42 7.38 -3.97 -7.32
CA TYR A 42 6.36 -5.02 -7.49
C TYR A 42 6.96 -6.39 -7.85
N ALA A 43 8.22 -6.61 -7.50
CA ALA A 43 8.90 -7.87 -7.78
C ALA A 43 8.31 -9.03 -6.93
N PRO A 44 8.38 -10.28 -7.42
CA PRO A 44 7.88 -11.44 -6.68
C PRO A 44 8.49 -11.61 -5.28
N GLU A 45 9.75 -11.23 -5.10
CA GLU A 45 10.47 -11.27 -3.83
C GLU A 45 9.90 -10.25 -2.84
N THR A 46 9.55 -9.06 -3.34
CA THR A 46 8.90 -8.02 -2.55
C THR A 46 7.56 -8.51 -2.03
N ILE A 47 6.72 -9.14 -2.86
CA ILE A 47 5.46 -9.76 -2.41
C ILE A 47 5.70 -10.73 -1.24
N LYS A 48 6.66 -11.65 -1.39
CA LYS A 48 6.99 -12.64 -0.34
C LYS A 48 7.45 -11.98 0.96
N SER A 49 8.21 -10.89 0.89
CA SER A 49 8.74 -10.21 2.08
C SER A 49 7.64 -9.65 2.99
N TYR A 50 6.49 -9.24 2.42
CA TYR A 50 5.36 -8.67 3.18
C TYR A 50 4.43 -9.72 3.78
N GLN A 51 4.53 -10.99 3.40
CA GLN A 51 3.63 -12.04 3.89
C GLN A 51 3.83 -12.27 5.39
N GLY A 52 2.71 -12.25 6.15
CA GLY A 52 2.69 -12.53 7.59
C GLY A 52 3.35 -11.45 8.45
N ARG A 53 3.70 -10.29 7.89
CA ARG A 53 4.35 -9.21 8.62
C ARG A 53 3.33 -8.25 9.20
N SER A 54 3.52 -7.86 10.47
CA SER A 54 2.69 -6.85 11.12
C SER A 54 2.80 -5.50 10.40
N LEU A 55 1.71 -4.75 10.34
CA LEU A 55 1.70 -3.43 9.71
C LEU A 55 2.71 -2.51 10.43
N GLY A 56 3.55 -1.79 9.66
CA GLY A 56 4.58 -0.91 10.21
C GLY A 56 5.94 -1.56 10.50
N THR A 57 6.07 -2.90 10.44
CA THR A 57 7.40 -3.54 10.55
C THR A 57 8.22 -3.39 9.27
N LEU A 58 7.55 -3.27 8.13
CA LEU A 58 8.13 -2.99 6.83
C LEU A 58 7.67 -1.61 6.32
N PRO A 59 8.39 -1.02 5.34
CA PRO A 59 7.98 0.23 4.72
C PRO A 59 6.53 0.20 4.19
N PRO A 60 5.87 1.36 4.03
CA PRO A 60 4.53 1.41 3.48
C PRO A 60 4.47 0.78 2.09
N HIS A 61 3.52 -0.13 1.90
CA HIS A 61 3.32 -0.83 0.62
C HIS A 61 1.90 -1.37 0.49
N VAL A 62 1.38 -1.45 -0.74
CA VAL A 62 0.05 -2.04 -1.03
C VAL A 62 -0.05 -3.49 -0.58
N TYR A 63 1.03 -4.26 -0.70
CA TYR A 63 1.09 -5.65 -0.26
C TYR A 63 0.91 -5.82 1.26
N ALA A 64 1.32 -4.84 2.06
CA ALA A 64 1.10 -4.88 3.50
C ALA A 64 -0.39 -4.71 3.85
N ILE A 65 -1.12 -3.91 3.07
CA ILE A 65 -2.57 -3.72 3.24
C ILE A 65 -3.31 -5.00 2.84
N ALA A 66 -2.91 -5.61 1.72
CA ALA A 66 -3.50 -6.86 1.26
C ALA A 66 -3.24 -8.02 2.24
N ASP A 67 -2.01 -8.20 2.72
CA ASP A 67 -1.68 -9.23 3.72
C ASP A 67 -2.44 -9.00 5.04
N LYS A 68 -2.53 -7.74 5.50
CA LYS A 68 -3.32 -7.41 6.69
C LYS A 68 -4.80 -7.77 6.51
N ALA A 69 -5.42 -7.34 5.41
CA ALA A 69 -6.83 -7.63 5.14
C ALA A 69 -7.09 -9.14 5.10
N TYR A 70 -6.21 -9.91 4.46
CA TYR A 70 -6.32 -11.37 4.42
C TYR A 70 -6.18 -12.01 5.80
N ARG A 71 -5.18 -11.60 6.60
CA ARG A 71 -4.99 -12.13 7.96
C ARG A 71 -6.16 -11.78 8.87
N ASP A 72 -6.64 -10.53 8.83
CA ASP A 72 -7.79 -10.09 9.60
C ASP A 72 -9.04 -10.90 9.21
N MET A 73 -9.27 -11.14 7.92
CA MET A 73 -10.37 -11.98 7.45
C MET A 73 -10.32 -13.39 8.06
N ARG A 74 -9.12 -14.00 8.13
CA ARG A 74 -8.94 -15.35 8.69
C ARG A 74 -9.07 -15.43 10.19
N VAL A 75 -8.55 -14.44 10.90
CA VAL A 75 -8.53 -14.38 12.37
C VAL A 75 -9.90 -13.98 12.90
N LEU A 76 -10.49 -12.92 12.34
CA LEU A 76 -11.78 -12.39 12.77
C LEU A 76 -12.97 -13.18 12.23
N LYS A 77 -12.76 -14.06 11.23
CA LYS A 77 -13.84 -14.81 10.54
C LYS A 77 -14.89 -13.88 9.94
N MET A 78 -14.46 -12.70 9.48
CA MET A 78 -15.33 -11.67 8.90
C MET A 78 -14.77 -11.21 7.56
N SER A 79 -15.65 -11.08 6.56
CA SER A 79 -15.30 -10.51 5.26
C SER A 79 -14.66 -9.13 5.41
N GLN A 80 -13.59 -8.89 4.64
CA GLN A 80 -12.88 -7.61 4.61
C GLN A 80 -13.06 -6.95 3.24
N SER A 81 -13.02 -5.62 3.21
CA SER A 81 -13.03 -4.84 1.98
C SER A 81 -11.85 -3.87 1.96
N ILE A 82 -11.30 -3.64 0.76
CA ILE A 82 -10.28 -2.61 0.52
C ILE A 82 -10.92 -1.56 -0.38
N ILE A 83 -11.03 -0.34 0.14
CA ILE A 83 -11.60 0.79 -0.60
C ILE A 83 -10.45 1.55 -1.26
N VAL A 84 -10.51 1.71 -2.58
CA VAL A 84 -9.51 2.46 -3.36
C VAL A 84 -10.19 3.69 -3.96
N SER A 85 -9.82 4.87 -3.49
CA SER A 85 -10.37 6.16 -3.93
C SER A 85 -9.29 7.06 -4.56
N GLY A 86 -9.72 8.07 -5.31
CA GLY A 86 -8.84 9.02 -6.00
C GLY A 86 -9.39 9.46 -7.35
N GLU A 87 -8.80 10.51 -7.92
CA GLU A 87 -9.18 11.06 -9.21
C GLU A 87 -8.87 10.12 -10.40
N SER A 88 -9.35 10.48 -11.59
CA SER A 88 -8.98 9.76 -12.82
C SER A 88 -7.47 9.82 -13.03
N GLY A 89 -6.86 8.69 -13.41
CA GLY A 89 -5.40 8.59 -13.57
C GLY A 89 -4.57 8.45 -12.28
N ALA A 90 -5.18 8.50 -11.09
CA ALA A 90 -4.47 8.40 -9.81
C ALA A 90 -3.85 7.02 -9.50
N GLY A 91 -4.01 6.01 -10.38
CA GLY A 91 -3.45 4.67 -10.19
C GLY A 91 -4.35 3.69 -9.42
N LYS A 92 -5.67 3.96 -9.33
CA LYS A 92 -6.63 3.07 -8.67
C LYS A 92 -6.60 1.64 -9.24
N THR A 93 -6.72 1.53 -10.57
CA THR A 93 -6.75 0.25 -11.29
C THR A 93 -5.48 -0.56 -11.08
N GLU A 94 -4.31 0.09 -11.13
CA GLU A 94 -3.02 -0.58 -10.93
C GLU A 94 -2.87 -1.08 -9.50
N ASN A 95 -3.22 -0.27 -8.50
CA ASN A 95 -3.22 -0.72 -7.11
C ASN A 95 -4.15 -1.92 -6.89
N THR A 96 -5.34 -1.93 -7.48
CA THR A 96 -6.25 -3.08 -7.39
C THR A 96 -5.64 -4.35 -7.98
N LYS A 97 -4.96 -4.26 -9.14
CA LYS A 97 -4.23 -5.40 -9.72
C LYS A 97 -3.17 -5.95 -8.77
N PHE A 98 -2.41 -5.07 -8.10
CA PHE A 98 -1.38 -5.49 -7.14
C PHE A 98 -1.96 -6.14 -5.89
N VAL A 99 -3.07 -5.61 -5.35
CA VAL A 99 -3.81 -6.26 -4.26
C VAL A 99 -4.22 -7.67 -4.67
N LEU A 100 -4.89 -7.83 -5.81
CA LEU A 100 -5.32 -9.14 -6.30
C LEU A 100 -4.15 -10.10 -6.53
N ARG A 101 -3.05 -9.63 -7.13
CA ARG A 101 -1.84 -10.43 -7.35
C ARG A 101 -1.24 -10.97 -6.04
N SER A 102 -1.30 -10.19 -4.97
CA SER A 102 -0.84 -10.65 -3.65
C SER A 102 -1.82 -11.65 -3.00
N GLY A 103 -3.13 -11.48 -3.22
CA GLY A 103 -4.18 -12.35 -2.71
C GLY A 103 -4.27 -13.72 -3.41
N LEU A 104 -3.99 -13.76 -4.72
CA LEU A 104 -4.04 -14.98 -5.54
C LEU A 104 -3.02 -16.06 -5.13
N LYS A 105 -2.04 -15.76 -4.27
CA LYS A 105 -1.12 -16.77 -3.72
C LYS A 105 -1.65 -17.53 -2.52
N TYR A 106 -2.82 -17.16 -2.01
CA TYR A 106 -3.48 -17.86 -0.92
C TYR A 106 -4.54 -18.88 -1.40
N TYR A 107 -4.67 -19.05 -2.72
CA TYR A 107 -5.51 -20.05 -3.38
C TYR A 107 -4.64 -21.01 -4.19
#